data_AF-A0AAC8YP22-F1
#
_entry.id   AF-A0AAC8YP22-F1
#
_cell.length_a   1.000
_cell.length_b   1.000
_cell.length_c   1.000
_cell.angle_alpha   90.00
_cell.angle_beta   90.00
_cell.angle_gamma   90.00
#
_symmetry.space_group_name_H-M   'P 1'
#
loop_
_entity.id
_entity.type
_entity.pdbx_description
1 polymer ?
#
loop_
_entity_poly.entity_id
_entity_poly.type
_entity_poly.pdbx_seq_one_letter_code
_entity_poly.pdbx_strand_id
1 'polypeptide(L)'
;MDGGAAQAPPFLFAQEALLRLLGYALLVLGVLVCSATFGGWIWLNAHGCGTGCNDFRLRWEDTEALAVFIPPFIAGAVLTLAGAGTILSHRRK
;
A
#
# COMPACT_ATOMS: atom_id res chain seq x y z
N MET A 1 -40.64 25.99 -19.29
CA MET A 1 -39.95 24.74 -19.71
C MET A 1 -38.79 24.58 -18.74
N ASP A 2 -39.13 24.19 -17.51
CA ASP A 2 -38.16 24.02 -16.45
C ASP A 2 -37.57 22.63 -16.59
N GLY A 3 -36.35 22.57 -17.10
CA GLY A 3 -35.55 21.35 -17.14
C GLY A 3 -35.29 20.91 -15.70
N GLY A 4 -36.14 20.02 -15.20
CA GLY A 4 -35.99 19.39 -13.90
C GLY A 4 -34.65 18.65 -13.86
N ALA A 5 -33.67 19.26 -13.21
CA ALA A 5 -32.43 18.59 -12.84
C ALA A 5 -32.82 17.39 -11.97
N ALA A 6 -32.66 16.17 -12.50
CA ALA A 6 -32.85 14.95 -11.76
C ALA A 6 -31.87 14.97 -10.57
N GLN A 7 -32.36 15.31 -9.38
CA GLN A 7 -31.58 15.29 -8.15
C GLN A 7 -31.12 13.86 -7.92
N ALA A 8 -29.81 13.60 -8.04
CA ALA A 8 -29.27 12.28 -7.78
C ALA A 8 -29.60 11.87 -6.33
N PRO A 9 -30.04 10.63 -6.12
CA PRO A 9 -30.49 10.21 -4.80
C PRO A 9 -29.32 10.14 -3.81
N PRO A 10 -29.56 10.40 -2.51
CA PRO A 10 -28.50 10.59 -1.50
C PRO A 10 -27.57 9.37 -1.31
N PHE A 11 -28.03 8.16 -1.63
CA PHE A 11 -27.20 6.95 -1.56
C PHE A 11 -26.06 6.93 -2.59
N LEU A 12 -26.21 7.63 -3.72
CA LEU A 12 -25.24 7.65 -4.80
C LEU A 12 -24.01 8.48 -4.39
N PHE A 13 -24.23 9.64 -3.77
CA PHE A 13 -23.16 10.46 -3.20
C PHE A 13 -22.41 9.76 -2.06
N ALA A 14 -23.14 9.05 -1.19
CA ALA A 14 -22.52 8.28 -0.11
C ALA A 14 -21.64 7.15 -0.66
N GLN A 15 -22.07 6.47 -1.72
CA GLN A 15 -21.32 5.41 -2.38
C GLN A 15 -20.04 5.93 -3.04
N GLU A 16 -20.09 7.09 -3.69
CA GLU A 16 -18.89 7.73 -4.27
C GLU A 16 -17.88 8.14 -3.19
N ALA A 17 -18.35 8.74 -2.10
CA ALA A 17 -17.51 9.10 -0.97
C ALA A 17 -16.84 7.86 -0.35
N LEU A 18 -17.59 6.77 -0.17
CA LEU A 18 -17.07 5.49 0.34
C LEU A 18 -15.97 4.92 -0.58
N LEU A 19 -16.21 4.91 -1.90
CA LEU A 19 -15.23 4.40 -2.87
C LEU A 19 -13.93 5.22 -2.87
N ARG A 20 -14.02 6.54 -2.73
CA ARG A 20 -12.85 7.42 -2.60
C ARG A 20 -12.09 7.14 -1.32
N LEU A 21 -12.79 7.05 -0.18
CA LEU A 21 -12.20 6.71 1.12
C LEU A 21 -11.50 5.36 1.07
N LEU A 22 -12.14 4.34 0.47
CA LEU A 22 -11.56 3.01 0.29
C LEU A 22 -10.28 3.08 -0.56
N GLY A 23 -10.30 3.82 -1.67
CA GLY A 23 -9.11 4.01 -2.52
C GLY A 23 -7.92 4.61 -1.75
N TYR A 24 -8.17 5.66 -0.97
CA TYR A 24 -7.13 6.26 -0.11
C TYR A 24 -6.68 5.31 1.00
N ALA A 25 -7.60 4.59 1.64
CA ALA A 25 -7.26 3.64 2.68
C ALA A 25 -6.37 2.50 2.16
N LEU A 26 -6.70 1.93 0.99
CA LEU A 26 -5.89 0.91 0.33
C LEU A 26 -4.51 1.43 -0.06
N LEU A 27 -4.45 2.66 -0.60
CA LEU A 27 -3.20 3.32 -0.98
C LEU A 27 -2.28 3.50 0.25
N VAL A 28 -2.81 4.12 1.31
CA VAL A 28 -2.04 4.40 2.53
C VAL A 28 -1.61 3.10 3.20
N LEU A 29 -2.52 2.12 3.33
CA LEU A 29 -2.19 0.81 3.90
C LEU A 29 -1.09 0.11 3.10
N GLY A 30 -1.19 0.09 1.77
CA GLY A 30 -0.19 -0.51 0.90
C GLY A 30 1.19 0.13 1.05
N VAL A 31 1.25 1.47 1.07
CA VAL A 31 2.50 2.22 1.28
C VAL A 31 3.09 1.89 2.65
N LEU A 32 2.27 1.88 3.71
CA LEU A 32 2.73 1.55 5.06
C LEU A 32 3.31 0.14 5.13
N VAL A 33 2.66 -0.86 4.50
CA VAL A 33 3.17 -2.24 4.47
C VAL A 33 4.51 -2.31 3.72
N CYS A 34 4.62 -1.67 2.55
CA CYS A 34 5.87 -1.62 1.79
C CYS A 34 6.99 -0.96 2.60
N SER A 35 6.72 0.21 3.19
CA SER A 35 7.69 0.96 3.98
C SER A 35 8.10 0.22 5.25
N ALA A 36 7.17 -0.43 5.95
CA ALA A 36 7.47 -1.23 7.13
C ALA A 36 8.32 -2.46 6.79
N THR A 37 7.99 -3.15 5.69
CA THR A 37 8.73 -4.32 5.24
C THR A 37 10.16 -3.96 4.83
N PHE A 38 10.31 -2.92 4.00
CA PHE A 38 11.62 -2.45 3.55
C PHE A 38 12.42 -1.81 4.70
N GLY A 39 11.76 -1.06 5.58
CA GLY A 39 12.36 -0.50 6.79
C GLY A 39 12.84 -1.59 7.75
N GLY A 40 12.06 -2.66 7.92
CA GLY A 40 12.46 -3.84 8.69
C GLY A 40 13.69 -4.54 8.11
N TRP A 41 13.77 -4.65 6.78
CA TRP A 41 14.95 -5.19 6.10
C TRP A 41 16.20 -4.33 6.35
N ILE A 42 16.11 -3.01 6.22
CA ILE A 42 17.22 -2.09 6.51
C ILE A 42 17.61 -2.18 7.98
N TRP A 43 16.64 -2.16 8.88
CA TRP A 43 16.87 -2.20 10.32
C TRP A 43 17.58 -3.50 10.73
N LEU A 44 17.17 -4.65 10.21
CA LEU A 44 17.86 -5.93 10.44
C LEU A 44 19.27 -5.95 9.84
N ASN A 45 19.48 -5.34 8.67
CA ASN A 45 20.83 -5.21 8.12
C ASN A 45 21.74 -4.31 8.98
N ALA A 46 21.18 -3.27 9.61
CA ALA A 46 21.93 -2.35 10.46
C ALA A 46 22.17 -2.90 11.88
N HIS A 47 21.25 -3.71 12.42
CA HIS A 47 21.25 -4.14 13.81
C HIS A 47 21.34 -5.66 14.02
N GLY A 48 21.38 -6.45 12.95
CA GLY A 48 21.20 -7.90 12.98
C GLY A 48 22.22 -8.68 13.82
N CYS A 49 23.39 -8.11 14.14
CA CYS A 49 24.35 -8.78 15.02
C CYS A 49 25.00 -7.91 16.13
N GLY A 50 24.43 -6.74 16.45
CA GLY A 50 24.96 -5.89 17.54
C GLY A 50 26.47 -5.60 17.41
N THR A 51 27.21 -5.48 18.53
CA THR A 51 28.67 -5.23 18.55
C THR A 51 29.53 -6.50 18.38
N GLY A 52 28.92 -7.65 18.05
CA GLY A 52 29.56 -8.96 18.10
C GLY A 52 29.95 -9.55 16.74
N CYS A 53 29.24 -9.22 15.65
CA CYS A 53 29.68 -9.56 14.29
C CYS A 53 30.17 -8.31 13.57
N ASN A 54 31.38 -8.36 13.04
CA ASN A 54 31.90 -7.28 12.20
C ASN A 54 31.34 -7.32 10.75
N ASP A 55 30.70 -8.43 10.33
CA ASP A 55 30.31 -8.67 8.91
C ASP A 55 28.94 -9.33 8.72
N PHE A 56 27.99 -9.20 9.67
CA PHE A 56 26.63 -9.71 9.42
C PHE A 56 25.89 -8.81 8.43
N ARG A 57 25.65 -9.33 7.22
CA ARG A 57 24.92 -8.64 6.16
C ARG A 57 23.89 -9.60 5.58
N LEU A 58 22.61 -9.24 5.66
CA LEU A 58 21.56 -9.96 4.94
C LEU A 58 21.72 -9.65 3.45
N ARG A 59 22.33 -10.58 2.75
CA ARG A 59 22.56 -10.44 1.32
C ARG A 59 21.26 -10.69 0.57
N TRP A 60 21.12 -10.05 -0.59
CA TRP A 60 19.99 -10.32 -1.48
C TRP A 60 20.00 -11.74 -2.05
N GLU A 61 21.12 -12.46 -1.94
CA GLU A 61 21.21 -13.87 -2.30
C GLU A 61 20.68 -14.82 -1.20
N ASP A 62 20.41 -14.31 0.01
CA ASP A 62 19.83 -15.11 1.10
C ASP A 62 18.33 -15.32 0.87
N THR A 63 18.02 -16.43 0.20
CA THR A 63 16.66 -16.78 -0.19
C THR A 63 15.73 -17.00 1.00
N GLU A 64 16.24 -17.38 2.18
CA GLU A 64 15.42 -17.61 3.37
C GLU A 64 14.88 -16.28 3.89
N ALA A 65 15.76 -15.31 4.07
CA ALA A 65 15.35 -13.97 4.49
C ALA A 65 14.50 -13.28 3.42
N LEU A 66 14.86 -13.44 2.16
CA LEU A 66 14.12 -12.85 1.05
C LEU A 66 12.69 -13.43 0.95
N ALA A 67 12.51 -14.73 1.21
CA ALA A 67 11.20 -15.38 1.25
C ALA A 67 10.30 -14.84 2.36
N VAL A 68 10.85 -14.29 3.44
CA VAL A 68 10.06 -13.64 4.51
C VAL A 68 9.64 -12.22 4.12
N PHE A 69 10.54 -11.45 3.48
CA PHE A 69 10.31 -10.03 3.20
C PHE A 69 9.61 -9.76 1.87
N ILE A 70 9.80 -10.60 0.85
CA ILE A 70 9.17 -10.36 -0.47
C ILE A 70 7.64 -10.50 -0.43
N PRO A 71 7.03 -11.55 0.15
CA PRO A 71 5.57 -11.70 0.13
C PRO A 71 4.80 -10.50 0.72
N PRO A 72 5.13 -9.98 1.92
CA PRO A 72 4.45 -8.80 2.45
C PRO A 72 4.75 -7.54 1.62
N PHE A 73 5.96 -7.40 1.07
CA PHE A 73 6.28 -6.27 0.19
C PHE A 73 5.43 -6.28 -1.09
N ILE A 74 5.27 -7.44 -1.72
CA ILE A 74 4.39 -7.62 -2.89
C ILE A 74 2.94 -7.33 -2.51
N ALA A 75 2.46 -7.83 -1.36
CA ALA A 75 1.11 -7.56 -0.89
C ALA A 75 0.86 -6.05 -0.71
N GLY A 76 1.80 -5.33 -0.09
CA GLY A 76 1.75 -3.88 0.03
C GLY A 76 1.73 -3.16 -1.33
N ALA A 77 2.52 -3.63 -2.30
CA ALA A 77 2.55 -3.06 -3.64
C ALA A 77 1.22 -3.27 -4.38
N VAL A 78 0.62 -4.46 -4.28
CA VAL A 78 -0.70 -4.75 -4.86
C VAL A 78 -1.78 -3.86 -4.24
N LEU A 79 -1.79 -3.68 -2.92
CA LEU A 79 -2.74 -2.78 -2.24
C LEU A 79 -2.56 -1.33 -2.69
N THR A 80 -1.31 -0.89 -2.81
CA THR A 80 -0.98 0.47 -3.29
C THR A 80 -1.50 0.69 -4.69
N LEU A 81 -1.23 -0.24 -5.62
CA LEU A 81 -1.69 -0.17 -7.00
C LEU A 81 -3.21 -0.24 -7.11
N ALA A 82 -3.86 -1.08 -6.31
CA ALA A 82 -5.32 -1.17 -6.25
C ALA A 82 -5.92 0.17 -5.79
N GLY A 83 -5.43 0.74 -4.69
CA GLY A 83 -5.89 2.04 -4.18
C GLY A 83 -5.68 3.18 -5.18
N ALA A 84 -4.49 3.25 -5.78
CA ALA A 84 -4.18 4.22 -6.84
C ALA A 84 -5.10 4.05 -8.05
N GLY A 85 -5.34 2.81 -8.49
CA GLY A 85 -6.24 2.48 -9.60
C GLY A 85 -7.69 2.92 -9.32
N THR A 86 -8.20 2.69 -8.11
CA THR A 86 -9.54 3.15 -7.69
C THR A 86 -9.64 4.68 -7.74
N ILE A 87 -8.64 5.39 -7.22
CA ILE A 87 -8.60 6.86 -7.22
C ILE A 87 -8.57 7.40 -8.66
N LEU A 88 -7.68 6.85 -9.50
CA LEU A 88 -7.52 7.29 -10.88
C LEU A 88 -8.74 7.00 -11.75
N SER A 89 -9.39 5.85 -11.54
CA SER A 89 -10.61 5.48 -12.27
C SER A 89 -11.77 6.43 -11.97
N HIS A 90 -11.86 6.94 -10.74
CA HIS A 90 -12.86 7.95 -10.39
C HIS A 90 -12.54 9.32 -11.01
N ARG A 91 -11.27 9.69 -11.17
CA ARG A 91 -10.90 10.99 -11.78
C ARG A 91 -11.15 11.07 -13.28
N ARG A 92 -11.28 9.92 -13.95
CA ARG A 92 -11.55 9.83 -15.40
C ARG A 92 -13.05 9.76 -15.73
N LYS A 93 -13.91 9.57 -14.75
CA LYS A 93 -15.37 9.67 -14.88
C LYS A 93 -15.82 11.07 -14.51
#